data_AF-A0A318UHW6-F1
#
_entry.id   AF-A0A318UHW6-F1
#
_cell.length_a   1.000
_cell.length_b   1.000
_cell.length_c   1.000
_cell.angle_alpha   90.00
_cell.angle_beta   90.00
_cell.angle_gamma   90.00
#
_symmetry.space_group_name_H-M   'P 1'
#
loop_
_entity.id
_entity.type
_entity.pdbx_description
1 polymer ?
#
loop_
_entity_poly.entity_id
_entity_poly.type
_entity_poly.pdbx_seq_one_letter_code
_entity_poly.pdbx_strand_id
1 'polypeptide(L)'
;MFKQNKQKPWRVSNTDMYIELGTVVLVILLVFLFALGICWVNHSPKMQNVWSGFPLGITGIASAFCEKTKLSNPVRQPVNSFSSVVYLIVAIIILKDRQFYSNTSSNVAIRLYQLLFGVILLYIFVTSFFYHASLIRLARKLDYSGVFAFSLFPILYFSHRWRLVYKSKKRPNKKIRLYDHILLVFLSICVLLSLFIPHGLENKIVFLIILVLFILAFAAEKLSVANTNRMYLMKSGFSVFMALFWFEFDKYKPLCNPDSYFQPHSLWNLFIGIAAFHFYLYIRSEKEPITYSINLI
;
A
#
# COMPACT_ATOMS: atom_id res chain seq x y z
N MET A 1 -18.97 7.26 -55.89
CA MET A 1 -17.73 7.78 -55.28
C MET A 1 -17.87 7.71 -53.77
N PHE A 2 -17.56 6.55 -53.16
CA PHE A 2 -17.71 6.32 -51.72
C PHE A 2 -16.55 6.97 -50.97
N LYS A 3 -16.85 7.97 -50.13
CA LYS A 3 -15.88 8.59 -49.21
C LYS A 3 -15.43 7.52 -48.20
N GLN A 4 -14.22 7.00 -48.38
CA GLN A 4 -13.50 6.26 -47.36
C GLN A 4 -13.33 7.17 -46.13
N ASN A 5 -14.12 6.90 -45.10
CA ASN A 5 -13.96 7.50 -43.79
C ASN A 5 -12.67 6.89 -43.20
N LYS A 6 -11.54 7.57 -43.37
CA LYS A 6 -10.27 7.20 -42.73
C LYS A 6 -10.49 7.14 -41.22
N GLN A 7 -10.63 5.94 -40.69
CA GLN A 7 -10.53 5.67 -39.26
C GLN A 7 -9.22 6.29 -38.78
N LYS A 8 -9.32 7.30 -37.91
CA LYS A 8 -8.17 7.89 -37.24
C LYS A 8 -7.41 6.77 -36.52
N PRO A 9 -6.07 6.68 -36.68
CA PRO A 9 -5.30 5.66 -35.99
C PRO A 9 -5.49 5.83 -34.49
N TRP A 10 -5.80 4.70 -33.85
CA TRP A 10 -5.92 4.48 -32.43
C TRP A 10 -4.93 5.34 -31.63
N ARG A 11 -5.44 6.23 -30.78
CA ARG A 11 -4.62 6.96 -29.80
C ARG A 11 -3.87 5.92 -28.95
N VAL A 12 -2.56 5.92 -29.10
CA VAL A 12 -1.60 5.33 -28.19
C VAL A 12 -1.93 5.79 -26.76
N SER A 13 -1.78 4.88 -25.82
CA SER A 13 -2.21 4.96 -24.43
C SER A 13 -1.72 6.20 -23.70
N ASN A 14 -2.64 7.04 -23.20
CA ASN A 14 -2.33 7.97 -22.10
C ASN A 14 -2.16 7.17 -20.80
N THR A 15 -1.05 6.43 -20.67
CA THR A 15 -0.58 5.82 -19.42
C THR A 15 0.31 6.75 -18.62
N ASP A 16 0.61 7.94 -19.15
CA ASP A 16 1.53 8.87 -18.53
C ASP A 16 0.87 9.52 -17.32
N MET A 17 1.28 9.07 -16.13
CA MET A 17 1.00 9.77 -14.90
C MET A 17 1.89 11.01 -14.87
N TYR A 18 1.27 12.18 -15.01
CA TYR A 18 1.96 13.45 -14.84
C TYR A 18 1.97 13.81 -13.36
N ILE A 19 3.17 13.81 -12.76
CA ILE A 19 3.36 14.37 -11.42
C ILE A 19 3.70 15.84 -11.60
N GLU A 20 2.79 16.71 -11.20
CA GLU A 20 3.02 18.16 -11.24
C GLU A 20 4.25 18.54 -10.41
N LEU A 21 5.02 19.52 -10.89
CA LEU A 21 6.19 20.04 -10.17
C LEU A 21 5.83 20.47 -8.73
N GLY A 22 4.67 21.08 -8.53
CA GLY A 22 4.17 21.46 -7.20
C GLY A 22 3.95 20.26 -6.27
N THR A 23 3.61 19.08 -6.81
CA THR A 23 3.51 17.84 -6.02
C THR A 23 4.88 17.29 -5.66
N VAL A 24 5.85 17.35 -6.56
CA VAL A 24 7.25 16.97 -6.26
C VAL A 24 7.82 17.86 -5.15
N VAL A 25 7.66 19.19 -5.27
CA VAL A 25 8.12 20.15 -4.27
C VAL A 25 7.44 19.92 -2.92
N LEU A 26 6.13 19.69 -2.90
CA LEU A 26 5.38 19.37 -1.68
C LEU A 26 5.93 18.12 -1.00
N VAL A 27 6.16 17.04 -1.76
CA VAL A 27 6.70 15.78 -1.23
C VAL A 27 8.09 16.00 -0.63
N ILE A 28 8.99 16.69 -1.34
CA ILE A 28 10.34 16.98 -0.85
C ILE A 28 10.28 17.77 0.46
N LEU A 29 9.46 18.82 0.50
CA LEU A 29 9.28 19.64 1.69
C LEU A 29 8.75 18.81 2.87
N LEU A 30 7.73 17.98 2.65
CA LEU A 30 7.17 17.12 3.70
C LEU A 30 8.18 16.11 4.23
N VAL A 31 8.97 15.47 3.35
CA VAL A 31 10.02 14.53 3.76
C VAL A 31 11.08 15.24 4.60
N PHE A 32 11.50 16.42 4.18
CA PHE A 32 12.49 17.22 4.91
C PHE A 32 11.95 17.67 6.28
N LEU A 33 10.74 18.21 6.33
CA LEU A 33 10.09 18.61 7.59
C LEU A 33 9.86 17.42 8.52
N PHE A 34 9.55 16.24 7.97
CA PHE A 34 9.38 15.02 8.76
C PHE A 34 10.71 14.57 9.40
N ALA A 35 11.81 14.59 8.65
CA ALA A 35 13.14 14.31 9.18
C ALA A 35 13.54 15.31 10.28
N LEU A 36 13.31 16.61 10.04
CA LEU A 36 13.54 17.65 11.04
C LEU A 36 12.66 17.46 12.27
N GLY A 37 11.40 17.07 12.11
CA GLY A 37 10.48 16.78 13.20
C GLY A 37 10.98 15.65 14.09
N ILE A 38 11.41 14.53 13.50
CA ILE A 38 12.02 13.41 14.24
C ILE A 38 13.26 13.89 15.01
N CYS A 39 14.13 14.66 14.35
CA CYS A 39 15.34 15.20 14.96
C CYS A 39 15.01 16.12 16.15
N TRP A 40 14.11 17.09 15.95
CA TRP A 40 13.71 18.05 16.97
C TRP A 40 13.08 17.37 18.19
N VAL A 41 12.13 16.45 17.97
CA VAL A 41 11.49 15.70 19.06
C VAL A 41 12.52 14.91 19.85
N ASN A 42 13.48 14.25 19.18
CA ASN A 42 14.51 13.46 19.83
C ASN A 42 15.55 14.26 20.63
N HIS A 43 15.76 15.52 20.28
CA HIS A 43 16.66 16.41 21.02
C HIS A 43 15.95 17.26 22.08
N SER A 44 14.61 17.18 22.15
CA SER A 44 13.83 17.90 23.17
C SER A 44 13.92 17.18 24.52
N PRO A 45 14.52 17.79 25.57
CA PRO A 45 14.65 17.15 26.89
C PRO A 45 13.29 16.86 27.53
N LYS A 46 12.30 17.73 27.30
CA LYS A 46 10.94 17.61 27.86
C LYS A 46 10.17 16.39 27.36
N MET A 47 10.57 15.83 26.22
CA MET A 47 9.88 14.70 25.60
C MET A 47 10.56 13.35 25.94
N GLN A 48 11.75 13.37 26.55
CA GLN A 48 12.45 12.14 26.91
C GLN A 48 11.62 11.28 27.85
N ASN A 49 11.69 9.97 27.69
CA ASN A 49 10.96 8.97 28.46
C ASN A 49 9.43 9.10 28.38
N VAL A 50 8.86 9.75 27.36
CA VAL A 50 7.40 9.88 27.19
C VAL A 50 6.68 8.53 27.11
N TRP A 51 7.38 7.48 26.68
CA TRP A 51 6.85 6.11 26.61
C TRP A 51 7.18 5.27 27.85
N SER A 52 7.69 5.87 28.93
CA SER A 52 7.93 5.17 30.19
C SER A 52 6.60 4.70 30.79
N GLY A 53 6.60 3.51 31.39
CA GLY A 53 5.40 2.89 31.96
C GLY A 53 4.49 2.16 30.96
N PHE A 54 4.69 2.29 29.65
CA PHE A 54 3.92 1.53 28.67
C PHE A 54 4.51 0.12 28.46
N PRO A 55 3.66 -0.92 28.30
CA PRO A 55 4.14 -2.27 28.03
C PRO A 55 4.81 -2.32 26.65
N LEU A 56 6.04 -2.83 26.62
CA LEU A 56 6.79 -3.00 25.37
C LEU A 56 6.11 -4.03 24.46
N GLY A 57 6.13 -3.76 23.15
CA GLY A 57 5.58 -4.65 22.14
C GLY A 57 6.47 -5.85 21.83
N ILE A 58 7.70 -5.86 22.35
CA ILE A 58 8.75 -6.83 22.06
C ILE A 58 9.21 -7.49 23.35
N THR A 59 9.32 -8.82 23.35
CA THR A 59 10.03 -9.57 24.40
C THR A 59 11.53 -9.58 24.08
N GLY A 60 12.32 -8.79 24.83
CA GLY A 60 13.76 -8.62 24.58
C GLY A 60 14.05 -7.38 23.73
N ILE A 61 14.43 -6.30 24.39
CA ILE A 61 14.62 -4.93 23.84
C ILE A 61 15.63 -4.87 22.66
N ALA A 62 16.50 -5.87 22.50
CA ALA A 62 17.55 -5.91 21.49
C ALA A 62 17.30 -6.88 20.31
N SER A 63 16.21 -7.65 20.30
CA SER A 63 16.09 -8.79 19.38
C SER A 63 15.19 -8.55 18.15
N ALA A 64 14.23 -7.63 18.16
CA ALA A 64 13.23 -7.56 17.07
C ALA A 64 13.74 -7.01 15.73
N PHE A 65 14.60 -5.99 15.76
CA PHE A 65 15.07 -5.28 14.56
C PHE A 65 16.57 -5.05 14.62
N CYS A 66 17.19 -4.70 13.49
CA CYS A 66 18.60 -4.37 13.47
C CYS A 66 18.91 -2.99 14.11
N GLU A 67 18.07 -1.98 13.87
CA GLU A 67 18.34 -0.61 14.30
C GLU A 67 18.49 -0.46 15.82
N LYS A 68 19.53 0.28 16.24
CA LYS A 68 19.77 0.61 17.65
C LYS A 68 18.59 1.36 18.26
N THR A 69 18.03 0.77 19.30
CA THR A 69 16.88 1.33 20.02
C THR A 69 17.34 2.29 21.12
N LYS A 70 16.95 3.56 21.03
CA LYS A 70 17.20 4.58 22.07
C LYS A 70 15.96 4.73 22.96
N LEU A 71 15.86 3.93 24.02
CA LEU A 71 14.63 3.82 24.83
C LEU A 71 14.18 5.12 25.52
N SER A 72 15.13 6.01 25.83
CA SER A 72 14.85 7.34 26.38
C SER A 72 14.23 8.28 25.36
N ASN A 73 14.50 8.09 24.08
CA ASN A 73 14.04 8.99 23.04
C ASN A 73 12.54 8.80 22.76
N PRO A 74 11.81 9.87 22.39
CA PRO A 74 10.44 9.76 21.92
C PRO A 74 10.33 9.04 20.56
N VAL A 75 11.32 9.14 19.69
CA VAL A 75 11.43 8.31 18.48
C VAL A 75 12.58 7.34 18.71
N ARG A 76 12.24 6.13 19.17
CA ARG A 76 13.18 5.10 19.62
C ARG A 76 13.98 4.47 18.48
N GLN A 77 13.40 4.39 17.28
CA GLN A 77 14.04 3.91 16.05
C GLN A 77 13.89 4.94 14.92
N PRO A 78 14.73 6.00 14.89
CA PRO A 78 14.61 7.10 13.93
C PRO A 78 14.64 6.68 12.45
N VAL A 79 15.49 5.75 12.07
CA VAL A 79 15.68 5.35 10.66
C VAL A 79 14.48 4.57 10.16
N ASN A 80 14.01 3.58 10.94
CA ASN A 80 12.81 2.81 10.62
C ASN A 80 11.53 3.67 10.70
N SER A 81 11.48 4.61 11.63
CA SER A 81 10.39 5.59 11.71
C SER A 81 10.36 6.48 10.46
N PHE A 82 11.52 6.99 10.04
CA PHE A 82 11.64 7.85 8.87
C PHE A 82 11.28 7.11 7.58
N SER A 83 11.73 5.87 7.40
CA SER A 83 11.50 5.13 6.16
C SER A 83 10.02 4.85 5.86
N SER A 84 9.14 4.88 6.87
CA SER A 84 7.68 4.81 6.68
C SER A 84 7.12 5.96 5.82
N VAL A 85 7.86 7.08 5.68
CA VAL A 85 7.45 8.24 4.87
C VAL A 85 7.16 7.88 3.41
N VAL A 86 7.75 6.80 2.89
CA VAL A 86 7.46 6.30 1.54
C VAL A 86 5.96 6.03 1.32
N TYR A 87 5.25 5.56 2.35
CA TYR A 87 3.81 5.32 2.28
C TYR A 87 3.03 6.63 2.16
N LEU A 88 3.44 7.67 2.90
CA LEU A 88 2.87 9.01 2.78
C LEU A 88 3.09 9.59 1.38
N ILE A 89 4.30 9.45 0.82
CA ILE A 89 4.63 9.92 -0.53
C ILE A 89 3.68 9.29 -1.55
N VAL A 90 3.57 7.96 -1.53
CA VAL A 90 2.73 7.22 -2.49
C VAL A 90 1.24 7.56 -2.27
N ALA A 91 0.79 7.71 -1.03
CA ALA A 91 -0.58 8.14 -0.74
C ALA A 91 -0.90 9.52 -1.34
N ILE A 92 -0.02 10.52 -1.17
CA ILE A 92 -0.20 11.86 -1.72
C ILE A 92 -0.30 11.81 -3.25
N ILE A 93 0.58 11.05 -3.91
CA ILE A 93 0.58 10.88 -5.37
C ILE A 93 -0.78 10.31 -5.82
N ILE A 94 -1.25 9.24 -5.18
CA ILE A 94 -2.51 8.57 -5.54
C ILE A 94 -3.72 9.48 -5.32
N LEU A 95 -3.78 10.16 -4.17
CA LEU A 95 -4.93 10.99 -3.80
C LEU A 95 -5.03 12.25 -4.66
N LYS A 96 -3.90 12.84 -5.04
CA LYS A 96 -3.87 13.97 -6.00
C LYS A 96 -4.21 13.52 -7.41
N ASP A 97 -3.61 12.42 -7.89
CA ASP A 97 -3.92 11.93 -9.23
C ASP A 97 -5.39 11.56 -9.38
N ARG A 98 -6.01 10.99 -8.35
CA ARG A 98 -7.46 10.73 -8.33
C ARG A 98 -8.29 11.97 -8.64
N GLN A 99 -7.92 13.14 -8.13
CA GLN A 99 -8.64 14.40 -8.39
C GLN A 99 -8.54 14.81 -9.87
N PHE A 100 -7.38 14.57 -10.49
CA PHE A 100 -7.19 14.81 -11.91
C PHE A 100 -7.95 13.78 -12.78
N TYR A 101 -7.86 12.50 -12.41
CA TYR A 101 -8.53 11.39 -13.09
C TYR A 101 -10.06 11.46 -12.97
N SER A 102 -10.61 12.04 -11.89
CA SER A 102 -12.05 12.24 -11.75
C SER A 102 -12.66 13.17 -12.81
N ASN A 103 -11.86 14.05 -13.40
CA ASN A 103 -12.33 14.94 -14.47
C ASN A 103 -12.38 14.26 -15.85
N THR A 104 -11.79 13.06 -16.00
CA THR A 104 -11.61 12.39 -17.30
C THR A 104 -12.22 11.00 -17.40
N SER A 105 -12.50 10.31 -16.29
CA SER A 105 -13.03 8.94 -16.28
C SER A 105 -14.31 8.80 -15.45
N SER A 106 -15.35 8.18 -16.03
CA SER A 106 -16.65 7.97 -15.40
C SER A 106 -16.69 6.80 -14.39
N ASN A 107 -15.65 5.96 -14.31
CA ASN A 107 -15.70 4.73 -13.51
C ASN A 107 -15.58 5.00 -11.99
N VAL A 108 -16.74 5.03 -11.32
CA VAL A 108 -16.88 5.26 -9.87
C VAL A 108 -16.09 4.25 -9.04
N ALA A 109 -16.01 3.00 -9.47
CA ALA A 109 -15.36 1.93 -8.72
C ALA A 109 -13.85 2.11 -8.64
N ILE A 110 -13.20 2.44 -9.77
CA ILE A 110 -11.77 2.72 -9.81
C ILE A 110 -11.43 3.90 -8.88
N ARG A 111 -12.25 4.96 -8.87
CA ARG A 111 -12.06 6.11 -7.97
C ARG A 111 -12.19 5.74 -6.49
N LEU A 112 -13.09 4.81 -6.16
CA LEU A 112 -13.24 4.31 -4.79
C LEU A 112 -12.04 3.47 -4.38
N TYR A 113 -11.53 2.60 -5.26
CA TYR A 113 -10.32 1.83 -4.99
C TYR A 113 -9.10 2.72 -4.82
N GLN A 114 -8.92 3.74 -5.66
CA GLN A 114 -7.84 4.72 -5.51
C GLN A 114 -7.91 5.47 -4.16
N LEU A 115 -9.11 5.93 -3.78
CA LEU A 115 -9.32 6.59 -2.49
C LEU A 115 -9.00 5.65 -1.32
N LEU A 116 -9.59 4.45 -1.33
CA LEU A 116 -9.39 3.46 -0.28
C LEU A 116 -7.90 3.08 -0.17
N PHE A 117 -7.22 2.89 -1.29
CA PHE A 117 -5.80 2.54 -1.29
C PHE A 117 -4.93 3.67 -0.74
N GLY A 118 -5.20 4.92 -1.15
CA GLY A 118 -4.54 6.09 -0.59
C GLY A 118 -4.74 6.24 0.92
N VAL A 119 -5.97 6.01 1.40
CA VAL A 119 -6.29 6.01 2.84
C VAL A 119 -5.57 4.89 3.59
N ILE A 120 -5.50 3.68 3.03
CA ILE A 120 -4.76 2.56 3.62
C ILE A 120 -3.26 2.88 3.71
N LEU A 121 -2.70 3.54 2.69
CA LEU A 121 -1.29 3.98 2.71
C LEU A 121 -1.02 5.07 3.75
N LEU A 122 -1.96 6.01 3.96
CA LEU A 122 -1.87 6.96 5.08
C LEU A 122 -2.00 6.24 6.43
N TYR A 123 -2.87 5.24 6.52
CA TYR A 123 -3.05 4.46 7.74
C TYR A 123 -1.78 3.72 8.12
N ILE A 124 -1.19 2.94 7.20
CA ILE A 124 0.05 2.21 7.45
C ILE A 124 1.23 3.15 7.73
N PHE A 125 1.30 4.34 7.10
CA PHE A 125 2.27 5.38 7.45
C PHE A 125 2.18 5.74 8.94
N VAL A 126 0.99 6.13 9.40
CA VAL A 126 0.78 6.59 10.77
C VAL A 126 1.06 5.47 11.77
N THR A 127 0.57 4.25 11.50
CA THR A 127 0.74 3.12 12.43
C THR A 127 2.18 2.63 12.49
N SER A 128 2.88 2.56 11.35
CA SER A 128 4.28 2.16 11.29
C SER A 128 5.21 3.18 11.94
N PHE A 129 5.00 4.47 11.66
CA PHE A 129 5.70 5.54 12.36
C PHE A 129 5.47 5.45 13.87
N PHE A 130 4.21 5.31 14.30
CA PHE A 130 3.88 5.24 15.73
C PHE A 130 4.54 4.05 16.41
N TYR A 131 4.60 2.89 15.75
CA TYR A 131 5.26 1.72 16.30
C TYR A 131 6.78 1.91 16.41
N HIS A 132 7.48 2.33 15.37
CA HIS A 132 8.93 2.52 15.47
C HIS A 132 9.33 3.70 16.36
N ALA A 133 8.47 4.70 16.51
CA ALA A 133 8.68 5.77 17.47
C ALA A 133 8.56 5.27 18.92
N SER A 134 7.52 4.50 19.23
CA SER A 134 7.14 4.17 20.62
C SER A 134 7.59 2.78 21.09
N LEU A 135 7.64 1.78 20.21
CA LEU A 135 7.87 0.36 20.49
C LEU A 135 6.92 -0.25 21.54
N ILE A 136 5.76 0.36 21.78
CA ILE A 136 4.78 -0.14 22.75
C ILE A 136 3.87 -1.20 22.12
N ARG A 137 3.27 -2.05 22.96
CA ARG A 137 2.42 -3.17 22.53
C ARG A 137 1.20 -2.73 21.71
N LEU A 138 0.57 -1.63 22.09
CA LEU A 138 -0.58 -1.08 21.35
C LEU A 138 -0.17 -0.64 19.95
N ALA A 139 0.93 0.12 19.85
CA ALA A 139 1.44 0.60 18.56
C ALA A 139 1.81 -0.57 17.64
N ARG A 140 2.40 -1.66 18.19
CA ARG A 140 2.66 -2.88 17.41
C ARG A 140 1.39 -3.49 16.82
N LYS A 141 0.32 -3.60 17.61
CA LYS A 141 -0.97 -4.13 17.12
C LYS A 141 -1.53 -3.26 16.01
N LEU A 142 -1.44 -1.94 16.17
CA LEU A 142 -1.87 -0.98 15.14
C LEU A 142 -1.02 -1.10 13.88
N ASP A 143 0.30 -1.24 13.99
CA ASP A 143 1.18 -1.41 12.84
C ASP A 143 0.83 -2.66 12.03
N TYR A 144 0.69 -3.81 12.68
CA TYR A 144 0.22 -5.03 12.00
C TYR A 144 -1.19 -4.88 11.39
N SER A 145 -2.10 -4.13 12.03
CA SER A 145 -3.40 -3.84 11.42
C SER A 145 -3.28 -3.05 10.11
N GLY A 146 -2.32 -2.11 10.03
CA GLY A 146 -1.97 -1.39 8.81
C GLY A 146 -1.43 -2.32 7.74
N VAL A 147 -0.51 -3.23 8.12
CA VAL A 147 0.04 -4.27 7.23
C VAL A 147 -1.04 -5.21 6.71
N PHE A 148 -1.99 -5.62 7.56
CA PHE A 148 -3.13 -6.45 7.14
C PHE A 148 -4.04 -5.70 6.15
N ALA A 149 -4.42 -4.46 6.46
CA ALA A 149 -5.24 -3.65 5.55
C ALA A 149 -4.56 -3.47 4.19
N PHE A 150 -3.25 -3.17 4.19
CA PHE A 150 -2.44 -3.03 2.98
C PHE A 150 -2.36 -4.32 2.16
N SER A 151 -2.01 -5.44 2.80
CA SER A 151 -1.83 -6.73 2.12
C SER A 151 -3.15 -7.35 1.62
N LEU A 152 -4.27 -7.06 2.28
CA LEU A 152 -5.60 -7.51 1.85
C LEU A 152 -6.19 -6.67 0.72
N PHE A 153 -5.75 -5.41 0.54
CA PHE A 153 -6.34 -4.53 -0.47
C PHE A 153 -6.24 -5.09 -1.90
N PRO A 154 -5.09 -5.64 -2.35
CA PRO A 154 -5.02 -6.32 -3.64
C PRO A 154 -5.97 -7.53 -3.75
N ILE A 155 -6.20 -8.29 -2.67
CA ILE A 155 -7.16 -9.39 -2.64
C ILE A 155 -8.58 -8.86 -2.84
N LEU A 156 -8.95 -7.77 -2.18
CA LEU A 156 -10.23 -7.08 -2.39
C LEU A 156 -10.40 -6.70 -3.86
N TYR A 157 -9.40 -6.07 -4.46
CA TYR A 157 -9.42 -5.66 -5.86
C TYR A 157 -9.57 -6.83 -6.84
N PHE A 158 -8.74 -7.88 -6.70
CA PHE A 158 -8.81 -9.05 -7.58
C PHE A 158 -10.10 -9.85 -7.39
N SER A 159 -10.58 -9.99 -6.16
CA SER A 159 -11.85 -10.66 -5.85
C SER A 159 -13.03 -9.95 -6.51
N HIS A 160 -13.02 -8.62 -6.50
CA HIS A 160 -14.00 -7.81 -7.22
C HIS A 160 -13.92 -8.05 -8.74
N ARG A 161 -12.73 -7.99 -9.34
CA ARG A 161 -12.54 -8.21 -10.78
C ARG A 161 -13.00 -9.60 -11.22
N TRP A 162 -12.67 -10.64 -10.46
CA TRP A 162 -13.16 -12.00 -10.71
C TRP A 162 -14.69 -12.03 -10.74
N ARG A 163 -15.33 -11.42 -9.75
CA ARG A 163 -16.79 -11.42 -9.64
C ARG A 163 -17.47 -10.69 -10.80
N LEU A 164 -16.85 -9.62 -11.32
CA LEU A 164 -17.31 -8.94 -12.54
C LEU A 164 -17.25 -9.87 -13.76
N VAL A 165 -16.15 -10.61 -13.95
CA VAL A 165 -16.02 -11.58 -15.06
C VAL A 165 -17.08 -12.68 -14.95
N TYR A 166 -17.31 -13.21 -13.75
CA TYR A 166 -18.32 -14.25 -13.51
C TYR A 166 -19.75 -13.75 -13.76
N LYS A 167 -20.11 -12.55 -13.26
CA LYS A 167 -21.45 -11.96 -13.46
C LYS A 167 -21.67 -11.39 -14.85
N SER A 168 -20.64 -10.99 -15.60
CA SER A 168 -20.78 -10.58 -17.00
C SER A 168 -21.40 -11.68 -17.86
N LYS A 169 -21.36 -12.95 -17.42
CA LYS A 169 -22.05 -14.09 -18.06
C LYS A 169 -23.53 -14.24 -17.66
N LYS A 170 -24.03 -13.51 -16.65
CA LYS A 170 -25.40 -13.62 -16.11
C LYS A 170 -25.98 -12.23 -15.73
N ARG A 171 -26.81 -11.66 -16.62
CA ARG A 171 -27.72 -10.48 -16.52
C ARG A 171 -27.24 -9.22 -15.74
N PRO A 172 -27.37 -8.00 -16.31
CA PRO A 172 -26.61 -6.82 -15.85
C PRO A 172 -27.19 -5.99 -14.68
N ASN A 173 -28.32 -6.36 -14.05
CA ASN A 173 -29.18 -5.34 -13.40
C ASN A 173 -29.05 -5.06 -11.88
N LYS A 174 -27.95 -5.41 -11.20
CA LYS A 174 -27.68 -4.91 -9.82
C LYS A 174 -26.20 -4.64 -9.59
N LYS A 175 -25.67 -3.53 -10.12
CA LYS A 175 -24.24 -3.16 -10.03
C LYS A 175 -23.84 -2.52 -8.69
N ILE A 176 -24.72 -1.77 -8.02
CA ILE A 176 -24.36 -0.96 -6.83
C ILE A 176 -24.27 -1.81 -5.55
N ARG A 177 -25.27 -2.67 -5.25
CA ARG A 177 -25.29 -3.53 -4.04
C ARG A 177 -24.12 -4.53 -3.92
N LEU A 178 -23.33 -4.71 -4.98
CA LEU A 178 -22.24 -5.67 -5.01
C LEU A 178 -20.98 -5.17 -4.30
N TYR A 179 -20.68 -3.88 -4.43
CA TYR A 179 -19.50 -3.25 -3.88
C TYR A 179 -19.55 -3.23 -2.35
N ASP A 180 -20.71 -2.87 -1.81
CA ASP A 180 -20.93 -2.74 -0.36
C ASP A 180 -20.64 -4.05 0.38
N HIS A 181 -21.06 -5.19 -0.17
CA HIS A 181 -20.81 -6.49 0.47
C HIS A 181 -19.33 -6.90 0.45
N ILE A 182 -18.60 -6.69 -0.65
CA ILE A 182 -17.17 -7.06 -0.71
C ILE A 182 -16.37 -6.15 0.21
N LEU A 183 -16.68 -4.85 0.22
CA LEU A 183 -16.05 -3.90 1.12
C LEU A 183 -16.33 -4.21 2.60
N LEU A 184 -17.58 -4.55 2.94
CA LEU A 184 -17.95 -4.96 4.29
C LEU A 184 -17.18 -6.20 4.73
N VAL A 185 -17.08 -7.23 3.88
CA VAL A 185 -16.29 -8.44 4.18
C VAL A 185 -14.82 -8.07 4.38
N PHE A 186 -14.24 -7.23 3.52
CA PHE A 186 -12.87 -6.75 3.66
C PHE A 186 -12.65 -6.04 5.00
N LEU A 187 -13.52 -5.10 5.37
CA LEU A 187 -13.43 -4.37 6.63
C LEU A 187 -13.58 -5.31 7.83
N SER A 188 -14.54 -6.24 7.79
CA SER A 188 -14.72 -7.26 8.83
C SER A 188 -13.47 -8.11 8.99
N ILE A 189 -12.85 -8.59 7.90
CA ILE A 189 -11.60 -9.35 7.97
C ILE A 189 -10.47 -8.49 8.55
N CYS A 190 -10.33 -7.23 8.15
CA CYS A 190 -9.33 -6.34 8.72
C CYS A 190 -9.50 -6.18 10.24
N VAL A 191 -10.74 -5.96 10.71
CA VAL A 191 -11.05 -5.86 12.15
C VAL A 191 -10.74 -7.18 12.87
N LEU A 192 -11.19 -8.31 12.31
CA LEU A 192 -10.96 -9.62 12.91
C LEU A 192 -9.46 -9.93 13.04
N LEU A 193 -8.68 -9.70 11.98
CA LEU A 193 -7.23 -9.91 12.01
C LEU A 193 -6.54 -8.97 13.01
N SER A 194 -7.02 -7.73 13.14
CA SER A 194 -6.43 -6.74 14.04
C SER A 194 -6.67 -7.07 15.52
N LEU A 195 -7.82 -7.67 15.85
CA LEU A 195 -8.23 -7.91 17.22
C LEU A 195 -7.83 -9.31 17.73
N PHE A 196 -7.91 -10.33 16.87
CA PHE A 196 -7.89 -11.72 17.32
C PHE A 196 -6.63 -12.50 16.96
N ILE A 197 -5.69 -11.93 16.20
CA ILE A 197 -4.46 -12.66 15.89
C ILE A 197 -3.55 -12.79 17.12
N PRO A 198 -3.17 -14.03 17.50
CA PRO A 198 -2.24 -14.25 18.60
C PRO A 198 -0.85 -13.68 18.31
N HIS A 199 -0.19 -13.26 19.38
CA HIS A 199 1.17 -12.74 19.30
C HIS A 199 2.16 -13.80 18.80
N GLY A 200 2.99 -13.42 17.83
CA GLY A 200 3.98 -14.28 17.17
C GLY A 200 3.48 -14.95 15.89
N LEU A 201 2.17 -14.89 15.58
CA LEU A 201 1.61 -15.46 14.35
C LEU A 201 1.41 -14.41 13.25
N GLU A 202 1.55 -13.12 13.54
CA GLU A 202 1.26 -12.03 12.62
C GLU A 202 2.04 -12.18 11.30
N ASN A 203 3.36 -12.39 11.38
CA ASN A 203 4.23 -12.55 10.20
C ASN A 203 3.83 -13.76 9.32
N LYS A 204 3.45 -14.88 9.94
CA LYS A 204 3.05 -16.10 9.21
C LYS A 204 1.75 -15.85 8.44
N ILE A 205 0.83 -15.11 9.03
CA ILE A 205 -0.45 -14.75 8.42
C ILE A 205 -0.24 -13.76 7.27
N VAL A 206 0.60 -12.74 7.45
CA VAL A 206 0.94 -11.81 6.36
C VAL A 206 1.56 -12.56 5.17
N PHE A 207 2.48 -13.49 5.43
CA PHE A 207 3.06 -14.32 4.37
C PHE A 207 2.00 -15.16 3.63
N LEU A 208 1.06 -15.76 4.35
CA LEU A 208 -0.06 -16.49 3.76
C LEU A 208 -0.95 -15.58 2.90
N ILE A 209 -1.26 -14.36 3.36
CA ILE A 209 -2.02 -13.36 2.60
C ILE A 209 -1.30 -13.02 1.29
N ILE A 210 0.02 -12.81 1.34
CA ILE A 210 0.83 -12.53 0.14
C ILE A 210 0.80 -13.71 -0.84
N LEU A 211 0.88 -14.94 -0.35
CA LEU A 211 0.75 -16.13 -1.21
C LEU A 211 -0.62 -16.18 -1.90
N VAL A 212 -1.70 -15.99 -1.13
CA VAL A 212 -3.08 -15.93 -1.68
C VAL A 212 -3.23 -14.81 -2.70
N LEU A 213 -2.63 -13.65 -2.44
CA LEU A 213 -2.56 -12.54 -3.38
C LEU A 213 -1.96 -12.97 -4.71
N PHE A 214 -0.78 -13.60 -4.73
CA PHE A 214 -0.15 -14.02 -5.99
C PHE A 214 -1.01 -15.02 -6.77
N ILE A 215 -1.67 -15.96 -6.07
CA ILE A 215 -2.60 -16.92 -6.70
C ILE A 215 -3.79 -16.19 -7.33
N LEU A 216 -4.41 -15.26 -6.60
CA LEU A 216 -5.56 -14.48 -7.09
C LEU A 216 -5.17 -13.54 -8.23
N ALA A 217 -4.00 -12.91 -8.16
CA ALA A 217 -3.47 -12.05 -9.22
C ALA A 217 -3.26 -12.84 -10.52
N PHE A 218 -2.64 -14.03 -10.42
CA PHE A 218 -2.44 -14.93 -11.55
C PHE A 218 -3.78 -15.38 -12.17
N ALA A 219 -4.71 -15.84 -11.32
CA ALA A 219 -6.02 -16.28 -11.77
C ALA A 219 -6.82 -15.13 -12.43
N ALA A 220 -6.80 -13.94 -11.83
CA ALA A 220 -7.45 -12.75 -12.37
C ALA A 220 -6.88 -12.36 -13.74
N GLU A 221 -5.56 -12.40 -13.92
CA GLU A 221 -4.93 -12.07 -15.21
C GLU A 221 -5.16 -13.12 -16.31
N LYS A 222 -5.34 -14.40 -15.94
CA LYS A 222 -5.73 -15.46 -16.87
C LYS A 222 -7.19 -15.38 -17.30
N LEU A 223 -8.07 -14.95 -16.40
CA LEU A 223 -9.52 -14.89 -16.62
C LEU A 223 -10.01 -13.52 -17.13
N SER A 224 -9.22 -12.47 -16.95
CA SER A 224 -9.59 -11.10 -17.27
C SER A 224 -9.72 -10.87 -18.79
N VAL A 225 -10.87 -10.31 -19.18
CA VAL A 225 -11.12 -9.73 -20.51
C VAL A 225 -10.68 -8.25 -20.56
N ALA A 226 -10.46 -7.61 -19.41
CA ALA A 226 -10.02 -6.22 -19.36
C ALA A 226 -8.55 -6.08 -19.75
N ASN A 227 -8.25 -5.05 -20.54
CA ASN A 227 -6.91 -4.77 -21.03
C ASN A 227 -6.15 -3.98 -19.95
N THR A 228 -5.36 -4.68 -19.14
CA THR A 228 -4.47 -4.14 -18.10
C THR A 228 -3.01 -4.21 -18.54
N ASN A 229 -2.19 -3.27 -18.07
CA ASN A 229 -0.75 -3.33 -18.30
C ASN A 229 -0.08 -4.24 -17.26
N ARG A 230 0.15 -5.50 -17.67
CA ARG A 230 0.77 -6.56 -16.85
C ARG A 230 2.17 -6.21 -16.35
N MET A 231 2.90 -5.34 -17.04
CA MET A 231 4.25 -4.94 -16.63
C MET A 231 4.24 -4.24 -15.27
N TYR A 232 3.21 -3.44 -14.97
CA TYR A 232 3.07 -2.81 -13.66
C TYR A 232 2.80 -3.84 -12.56
N LEU A 233 1.98 -4.86 -12.82
CA LEU A 233 1.76 -5.95 -11.88
C LEU A 233 3.03 -6.76 -11.63
N MET A 234 3.82 -7.05 -12.67
CA MET A 234 5.11 -7.74 -12.53
C MET A 234 6.10 -6.92 -11.71
N LYS A 235 6.23 -5.61 -11.97
CA LYS A 235 7.08 -4.71 -11.17
C LYS A 235 6.63 -4.65 -9.71
N SER A 236 5.32 -4.62 -9.46
CA SER A 236 4.76 -4.70 -8.11
C SER A 236 5.15 -6.02 -7.44
N GLY A 237 4.95 -7.17 -8.11
CA GLY A 237 5.28 -8.48 -7.58
C GLY A 237 6.78 -8.64 -7.26
N PHE A 238 7.65 -8.17 -8.16
CA PHE A 238 9.10 -8.14 -7.93
C PHE A 238 9.47 -7.27 -6.73
N SER A 239 8.83 -6.11 -6.59
CA SER A 239 9.07 -5.22 -5.44
C SER A 239 8.62 -5.86 -4.12
N VAL A 240 7.49 -6.59 -4.10
CA VAL A 240 7.07 -7.38 -2.92
C VAL A 240 8.10 -8.47 -2.58
N PHE A 241 8.63 -9.16 -3.60
CA PHE A 241 9.68 -10.15 -3.38
C PHE A 241 10.94 -9.52 -2.76
N MET A 242 11.41 -8.40 -3.30
CA MET A 242 12.56 -7.67 -2.74
C MET A 242 12.28 -7.20 -1.31
N ALA A 243 11.06 -6.75 -1.02
CA ALA A 243 10.67 -6.43 0.34
C ALA A 243 10.86 -7.66 1.25
N LEU A 244 10.22 -8.80 0.94
CA LEU A 244 10.31 -10.02 1.75
C LEU A 244 11.77 -10.46 2.00
N PHE A 245 12.61 -10.34 0.99
CA PHE A 245 14.05 -10.58 1.13
C PHE A 245 14.68 -9.69 2.20
N TRP A 246 14.44 -8.38 2.16
CA TRP A 246 14.97 -7.43 3.15
C TRP A 246 14.38 -7.63 4.55
N PHE A 247 13.13 -8.09 4.64
CA PHE A 247 12.50 -8.43 5.93
C PHE A 247 13.17 -9.63 6.60
N GLU A 248 13.47 -10.70 5.86
CA GLU A 248 14.20 -11.84 6.43
C GLU A 248 15.65 -11.46 6.79
N PHE A 249 16.27 -10.56 6.02
CA PHE A 249 17.59 -9.99 6.38
C PHE A 249 17.55 -9.19 7.69
N ASP A 250 16.49 -8.41 7.91
CA ASP A 250 16.31 -7.68 9.17
C ASP A 250 16.12 -8.63 10.36
N LYS A 251 15.37 -9.71 10.14
CA LYS A 251 15.04 -10.72 11.15
C LYS A 251 16.24 -11.58 11.56
N TYR A 252 17.01 -12.09 10.59
CA TYR A 252 18.16 -12.97 10.86
C TYR A 252 19.48 -12.20 11.06
N LYS A 253 19.50 -10.90 10.74
CA LYS A 253 20.62 -9.99 11.00
C LYS A 253 21.99 -10.38 10.37
N PRO A 254 22.07 -11.00 9.17
CA PRO A 254 23.36 -11.40 8.59
C PRO A 254 24.27 -10.21 8.24
N LEU A 255 23.69 -9.03 7.99
CA LEU A 255 24.41 -7.78 7.66
C LEU A 255 24.05 -6.64 8.62
N CYS A 256 23.71 -6.96 9.86
CA CYS A 256 23.21 -5.94 10.78
C CYS A 256 24.32 -5.03 11.30
N ASN A 257 24.22 -3.74 10.99
CA ASN A 257 24.95 -2.67 11.67
C ASN A 257 23.94 -1.76 12.39
N PRO A 258 23.85 -1.82 13.73
CA PRO A 258 22.80 -1.13 14.48
C PRO A 258 22.93 0.40 14.46
N ASP A 259 24.12 0.93 14.21
CA ASP A 259 24.39 2.38 14.14
C ASP A 259 24.35 2.92 12.69
N SER A 260 24.05 2.06 11.70
CA SER A 260 23.97 2.44 10.29
C SER A 260 22.69 3.22 9.95
N TYR A 261 22.80 4.18 9.02
CA TYR A 261 21.62 4.79 8.38
C TYR A 261 20.94 3.86 7.37
N PHE A 262 21.62 2.78 6.96
CA PHE A 262 21.07 1.73 6.12
C PHE A 262 20.60 0.59 7.01
N GLN A 263 19.29 0.53 7.23
CA GLN A 263 18.64 -0.53 7.98
C GLN A 263 17.87 -1.46 7.02
N PRO A 264 18.03 -2.80 7.10
CA PRO A 264 17.27 -3.73 6.27
C PRO A 264 15.75 -3.51 6.35
N HIS A 265 15.24 -3.19 7.54
CA HIS A 265 13.82 -2.83 7.71
C HIS A 265 13.39 -1.58 6.91
N SER A 266 14.29 -0.61 6.75
CA SER A 266 13.99 0.57 5.95
C SER A 266 13.92 0.26 4.45
N LEU A 267 14.68 -0.73 3.99
CA LEU A 267 14.55 -1.25 2.62
C LEU A 267 13.25 -2.02 2.43
N TRP A 268 12.79 -2.77 3.43
CA TRP A 268 11.44 -3.34 3.42
C TRP A 268 10.37 -2.26 3.16
N ASN A 269 10.39 -1.17 3.94
CA ASN A 269 9.43 -0.07 3.76
C ASN A 269 9.50 0.52 2.35
N LEU A 270 10.70 0.81 1.86
CA LEU A 270 10.93 1.35 0.51
C LEU A 270 10.34 0.45 -0.58
N PHE A 271 10.65 -0.85 -0.56
CA PHE A 271 10.18 -1.79 -1.58
C PHE A 271 8.68 -2.03 -1.51
N ILE A 272 8.06 -2.01 -0.32
CA ILE A 272 6.60 -2.03 -0.19
C ILE A 272 5.97 -0.75 -0.77
N GLY A 273 6.55 0.42 -0.55
CA GLY A 273 6.09 1.67 -1.16
C GLY A 273 6.18 1.63 -2.69
N ILE A 274 7.30 1.14 -3.24
CA ILE A 274 7.47 0.95 -4.69
C ILE A 274 6.46 -0.07 -5.23
N ALA A 275 6.21 -1.16 -4.50
CA ALA A 275 5.19 -2.14 -4.87
C ALA A 275 3.80 -1.49 -4.93
N ALA A 276 3.44 -0.72 -3.90
CA ALA A 276 2.16 -0.02 -3.83
C ALA A 276 1.97 0.93 -5.02
N PHE A 277 3.00 1.71 -5.35
CA PHE A 277 2.97 2.62 -6.48
C PHE A 277 2.73 1.90 -7.81
N HIS A 278 3.46 0.81 -8.08
CA HIS A 278 3.27 0.01 -9.28
C HIS A 278 1.91 -0.70 -9.31
N PHE A 279 1.42 -1.17 -8.16
CA PHE A 279 0.07 -1.74 -8.07
C PHE A 279 -1.00 -0.71 -8.39
N TYR A 280 -0.84 0.53 -7.94
CA TYR A 280 -1.72 1.63 -8.31
C TYR A 280 -1.66 1.93 -9.82
N LEU A 281 -0.48 1.97 -10.45
CA LEU A 281 -0.36 2.13 -11.90
C LEU A 281 -1.05 1.00 -12.67
N TYR A 282 -0.98 -0.23 -12.12
CA TYR A 282 -1.71 -1.36 -12.65
C TYR A 282 -3.23 -1.16 -12.58
N ILE A 283 -3.78 -0.73 -11.43
CA ILE A 283 -5.21 -0.40 -11.28
C ILE A 283 -5.61 0.68 -12.29
N ARG A 284 -4.82 1.75 -12.41
CA ARG A 284 -5.06 2.86 -13.34
C ARG A 284 -5.04 2.42 -14.81
N SER A 285 -4.24 1.41 -15.15
CA SER A 285 -4.13 0.90 -16.52
C SER A 285 -5.36 0.12 -16.98
N GLU A 286 -6.27 -0.24 -16.08
CA GLU A 286 -7.49 -0.98 -16.42
C GLU A 286 -8.40 -0.14 -17.32
N LYS A 287 -8.59 -0.61 -18.56
CA LYS A 287 -9.57 -0.05 -19.50
C LYS A 287 -10.86 -0.86 -19.43
N GLU A 288 -12.00 -0.17 -19.53
CA GLU A 288 -13.28 -0.88 -19.68
C GLU A 288 -13.27 -1.73 -20.97
N PRO A 289 -13.83 -2.96 -20.93
CA PRO A 289 -13.98 -3.76 -22.13
C PRO A 289 -14.80 -3.01 -23.19
N ILE A 290 -14.32 -2.98 -24.43
CA ILE A 290 -14.95 -2.34 -25.61
C ILE A 290 -16.41 -2.81 -25.82
N THR A 291 -16.78 -3.96 -25.27
CA THR A 291 -18.15 -4.51 -25.33
C THR A 291 -19.20 -3.75 -24.52
N TYR A 292 -18.82 -2.86 -23.59
CA TYR A 292 -19.79 -2.02 -22.87
C TYR A 292 -20.16 -0.73 -23.61
N SER A 293 -19.37 -0.30 -24.58
CA SER A 293 -19.59 0.94 -25.35
C SER A 293 -20.52 0.78 -26.57
N ILE A 294 -21.02 -0.43 -26.85
CA ILE A 294 -21.90 -0.67 -28.02
C ILE A 294 -23.40 -0.49 -27.67
N ASN A 295 -23.77 -0.44 -26.38
CA ASN A 295 -25.17 -0.32 -25.94
C ASN A 295 -25.54 1.07 -25.38
N LEU A 296 -24.82 2.11 -25.77
CA LEU A 296 -25.13 3.51 -25.44
C LEU A 296 -25.21 4.36 -26.72
N ILE A 297 -25.94 3.86 -27.71
CA ILE A 297 -26.51 4.64 -28.81
C ILE A 297 -28.02 4.58 -28.66
#